data_AF-A0A8H7Q4B8-F1
#
_entry.id   AF-A0A8H7Q4B8-F1
#
_cell.length_a   1.000
_cell.length_b   1.000
_cell.length_c   1.000
_cell.angle_alpha   90.00
_cell.angle_beta   90.00
_cell.angle_gamma   90.00
#
_symmetry.space_group_name_H-M   'P 1'
#
loop_
_entity.id
_entity.type
_entity.pdbx_description
1 polymer ?
#
loop_
_entity_poly.entity_id
_entity_poly.type
_entity_poly.pdbx_seq_one_letter_code
_entity_poly.pdbx_strand_id
1 'polypeptide(L)'
;GSLLLLLLISVTFAFKLPSSGTATVTHYLLGDNVGACDCATGANKFPVAAINQNAFGQVNGTAGPGCGRCFNIVLNTAISDQNYTIADTSNRPEITVKIVDLCPGLAPNLEWCAQTDSTPNPHGAWVHFDLSQTTIPSNWFPQPFGYDIGQWLATYTEVSCTEWAGYKQPQTSGLAVAGAGCCPANPTYDNQTCPMSGSSGTTTSTSSRLSFDRALGTLIFIALLSVIYLY
;
A
#
# COMPACT_ATOMS: atom_id res chain seq x y z
N GLY A 1 -25.50 -10.35 -43.02
CA GLY A 1 -24.82 -10.76 -41.78
C GLY A 1 -24.00 -9.58 -41.30
N SER A 2 -24.46 -8.90 -40.26
CA SER A 2 -23.75 -7.74 -39.69
C SER A 2 -23.04 -8.17 -38.43
N LEU A 3 -21.71 -8.04 -38.44
CA LEU A 3 -20.81 -8.41 -37.37
C LEU A 3 -20.84 -7.29 -36.32
N LEU A 4 -21.48 -7.55 -35.18
CA LEU A 4 -21.56 -6.65 -34.03
C LEU A 4 -20.26 -6.77 -33.23
N LEU A 5 -19.40 -5.75 -33.29
CA LEU A 5 -18.16 -5.70 -32.52
C LEU A 5 -18.48 -5.24 -31.08
N LEU A 6 -18.56 -6.18 -30.15
CA LEU A 6 -18.67 -5.90 -28.72
C LEU A 6 -17.32 -5.35 -28.20
N LEU A 7 -17.29 -4.05 -27.90
CA LEU A 7 -16.19 -3.43 -27.17
C LEU A 7 -16.22 -3.96 -25.73
N LEU A 8 -15.35 -4.92 -25.41
CA LEU A 8 -15.15 -5.36 -24.03
C LEU A 8 -14.40 -4.25 -23.28
N ILE A 9 -15.12 -3.48 -22.48
CA ILE A 9 -14.51 -2.56 -21.52
C ILE A 9 -13.96 -3.43 -20.38
N SER A 10 -12.67 -3.74 -20.43
CA SER A 10 -11.97 -4.35 -19.30
C SER A 10 -11.89 -3.30 -18.18
N VAL A 11 -12.77 -3.40 -17.18
CA VAL A 11 -12.60 -2.65 -15.93
C VAL A 11 -11.47 -3.35 -15.17
N THR A 12 -10.26 -2.79 -15.22
CA THR A 12 -9.18 -3.20 -14.33
C THR A 12 -9.55 -2.70 -12.93
N PHE A 13 -10.02 -3.62 -12.08
CA PHE A 13 -10.14 -3.33 -10.66
C PHE A 13 -8.71 -3.21 -10.11
N ALA A 14 -8.37 -2.05 -9.56
CA ALA A 14 -7.16 -1.93 -8.75
C ALA A 14 -7.45 -2.56 -7.39
N PHE A 15 -6.54 -3.38 -6.87
CA PHE A 15 -6.62 -3.85 -5.49
C PHE A 15 -6.78 -2.67 -4.54
N LYS A 16 -7.93 -2.57 -3.88
CA LYS A 16 -8.13 -1.60 -2.83
C LYS A 16 -7.59 -2.22 -1.54
N LEU A 17 -6.33 -1.90 -1.19
CA LEU A 17 -5.71 -2.28 0.09
C LEU A 17 -6.68 -1.94 1.24
N PRO A 18 -7.26 -2.95 1.91
CA PRO A 18 -8.20 -2.72 3.00
C PRO A 18 -7.57 -1.87 4.10
N SER A 19 -8.37 -1.10 4.82
CA SER A 19 -7.88 -0.29 5.94
C SER A 19 -7.59 -1.14 7.19
N SER A 20 -7.93 -2.42 7.20
CA SER A 20 -7.62 -3.34 8.29
C SER A 20 -7.78 -4.78 7.83
N GLY A 21 -7.08 -5.71 8.48
CA GLY A 21 -7.23 -7.13 8.21
C GLY A 21 -6.14 -7.97 8.84
N THR A 22 -5.99 -9.19 8.35
CA THR A 22 -4.85 -10.07 8.66
C THR A 22 -3.75 -9.90 7.62
N ALA A 23 -2.51 -10.02 8.07
CA ALA A 23 -1.32 -9.97 7.23
C ALA A 23 -0.31 -11.04 7.66
N THR A 24 0.59 -11.39 6.73
CA THR A 24 1.87 -12.02 7.11
C THR A 24 2.92 -10.93 7.30
N VAL A 25 3.91 -11.20 8.14
CA VAL A 25 5.00 -10.28 8.46
C VAL A 25 6.33 -11.03 8.43
N THR A 26 7.29 -10.47 7.70
CA THR A 26 8.71 -10.82 7.77
C THR A 26 9.54 -9.58 8.05
N HIS A 27 10.86 -9.70 7.98
CA HIS A 27 11.76 -8.55 8.04
C HIS A 27 12.90 -8.65 7.01
N TYR A 28 13.38 -7.49 6.57
CA TYR A 28 14.49 -7.34 5.63
C TYR A 28 15.46 -6.24 6.05
N LEU A 29 16.60 -6.17 5.37
CA LEU A 29 17.61 -5.13 5.57
C LEU A 29 17.44 -4.03 4.51
N LEU A 30 16.69 -2.98 4.83
CA LEU A 30 16.65 -1.78 3.98
C LEU A 30 17.94 -0.94 4.12
N GLY A 31 18.40 -0.72 5.36
CA GLY A 31 19.53 0.17 5.64
C GLY A 31 19.23 1.62 5.21
N ASP A 32 20.22 2.28 4.61
CA ASP A 32 20.10 3.66 4.11
C ASP A 32 19.60 3.74 2.65
N ASN A 33 19.11 2.63 2.08
CA ASN A 33 18.65 2.58 0.70
C ASN A 33 17.35 3.38 0.49
N VAL A 34 17.18 3.92 -0.71
CA VAL A 34 15.91 4.51 -1.16
C VAL A 34 14.95 3.39 -1.49
N GLY A 35 13.82 3.31 -0.79
CA GLY A 35 12.75 2.35 -1.11
C GLY A 35 11.96 2.77 -2.34
N ALA A 36 11.14 1.87 -2.87
CA ALA A 36 10.35 2.07 -4.09
C ALA A 36 9.32 3.21 -4.05
N CYS A 37 9.09 3.82 -2.88
CA CYS A 37 8.32 5.06 -2.77
C CYS A 37 9.14 6.32 -3.12
N ASP A 38 10.43 6.19 -3.44
CA ASP A 38 11.34 7.28 -3.81
C ASP A 38 11.44 8.43 -2.78
N CYS A 39 11.14 8.15 -1.52
CA CYS A 39 11.12 9.12 -0.44
C CYS A 39 12.47 9.28 0.25
N ALA A 40 12.71 10.47 0.82
CA ALA A 40 13.93 10.79 1.55
C ALA A 40 14.27 9.71 2.58
N THR A 41 15.53 9.26 2.58
CA THR A 41 16.00 8.11 3.37
C THR A 41 15.97 8.35 4.88
N GLY A 42 15.73 9.58 5.35
CA GLY A 42 15.57 9.84 6.78
C GLY A 42 14.34 9.18 7.40
N ALA A 43 13.37 8.71 6.59
CA ALA A 43 12.31 7.81 7.04
C ALA A 43 12.88 6.48 7.57
N ASN A 44 14.01 5.99 7.04
CA ASN A 44 14.68 4.76 7.45
C ASN A 44 15.34 4.86 8.83
N LYS A 45 15.12 5.96 9.57
CA LYS A 45 15.51 6.10 10.98
C LYS A 45 14.35 5.77 11.93
N PHE A 46 13.18 5.45 11.38
CA PHE A 46 11.94 5.18 12.10
C PHE A 46 11.27 3.93 11.52
N PRO A 47 10.35 3.28 12.24
CA PRO A 47 9.72 2.04 11.79
C PRO A 47 9.12 2.15 10.39
N VAL A 48 9.67 1.44 9.43
CA VAL A 48 9.19 1.42 8.03
C VAL A 48 9.06 0.00 7.52
N ALA A 49 8.27 -0.16 6.47
CA ALA A 49 8.03 -1.45 5.84
C ALA A 49 7.98 -1.35 4.32
N ALA A 50 8.30 -2.46 3.68
CA ALA A 50 7.82 -2.77 2.35
C ALA A 50 6.43 -3.43 2.44
N ILE A 51 5.59 -3.24 1.43
CA ILE A 51 4.29 -3.94 1.33
C ILE A 51 4.21 -4.72 0.01
N ASN A 52 3.47 -5.83 0.00
CA ASN A 52 3.37 -6.67 -1.19
C ASN A 52 2.89 -5.91 -2.44
N GLN A 53 3.35 -6.34 -3.61
CA GLN A 53 3.09 -5.71 -4.92
C GLN A 53 1.64 -5.27 -5.15
N ASN A 54 0.68 -6.12 -4.80
CA ASN A 54 -0.74 -5.83 -5.01
C ASN A 54 -1.22 -4.68 -4.10
N ALA A 55 -0.81 -4.69 -2.83
CA ALA A 55 -1.12 -3.65 -1.86
C ALA A 55 -0.32 -2.36 -2.06
N PHE A 56 0.89 -2.46 -2.62
CA PHE A 56 1.70 -1.32 -3.04
C PHE A 56 1.02 -0.56 -4.19
N GLY A 57 0.44 -1.30 -5.15
CA GLY A 57 -0.38 -0.75 -6.23
C GLY A 57 0.42 -0.06 -7.34
N GLN A 58 1.67 -0.47 -7.55
CA GLN A 58 2.51 0.10 -8.60
C GLN A 58 1.96 -0.16 -9.99
N VAL A 59 2.03 0.87 -10.81
CA VAL A 59 1.72 0.83 -12.23
C VAL A 59 2.96 1.33 -12.98
N ASN A 60 3.42 0.62 -14.01
CA ASN A 60 4.54 1.05 -14.87
C ASN A 60 5.85 1.44 -14.16
N GLY A 61 6.20 0.80 -13.04
CA GLY A 61 7.48 1.09 -12.38
C GLY A 61 7.43 2.17 -11.30
N THR A 62 6.28 2.79 -11.04
CA THR A 62 6.19 3.99 -10.18
C THR A 62 5.59 3.69 -8.81
N ALA A 63 5.87 4.58 -7.85
CA ALA A 63 5.25 4.56 -6.53
C ALA A 63 3.71 4.46 -6.64
N GLY A 64 3.14 3.47 -5.96
CA GLY A 64 1.71 3.21 -5.95
C GLY A 64 0.98 3.82 -4.74
N PRO A 65 -0.35 3.70 -4.66
CA PRO A 65 -1.17 4.22 -3.56
C PRO A 65 -0.81 3.69 -2.16
N GLY A 66 -0.10 2.56 -2.07
CA GLY A 66 0.35 2.03 -0.78
C GLY A 66 1.38 2.93 -0.09
N CYS A 67 2.15 3.69 -0.86
CA CYS A 67 3.27 4.48 -0.37
C CYS A 67 2.84 5.63 0.56
N GLY A 68 3.61 5.83 1.63
CA GLY A 68 3.40 6.88 2.62
C GLY A 68 2.26 6.61 3.61
N ARG A 69 1.44 5.57 3.38
CA ARG A 69 0.40 5.14 4.34
C ARG A 69 1.05 4.59 5.60
N CYS A 70 0.37 4.75 6.73
CA CYS A 70 0.82 4.25 8.02
C CYS A 70 -0.12 3.18 8.54
N PHE A 71 0.46 2.11 9.09
CA PHE A 71 -0.27 0.97 9.59
C PHE A 71 0.23 0.62 10.98
N ASN A 72 -0.71 0.45 11.90
CA ASN A 72 -0.49 -0.21 13.15
C ASN A 72 -0.52 -1.72 12.91
N ILE A 73 0.54 -2.43 13.30
CA ILE A 73 0.72 -3.86 13.12
C ILE A 73 0.86 -4.52 14.49
N VAL A 74 0.03 -5.53 14.75
CA VAL A 74 0.05 -6.33 15.98
C VAL A 74 0.37 -7.79 15.63
N LEU A 75 1.45 -8.33 16.19
CA LEU A 75 1.81 -9.74 15.98
C LEU A 75 0.91 -10.69 16.76
N ASN A 76 0.57 -11.84 16.17
CA ASN A 76 -0.34 -12.82 16.75
C ASN A 76 0.33 -14.16 17.05
N THR A 77 0.90 -14.80 16.03
CA THR A 77 1.46 -16.16 16.12
C THR A 77 2.58 -16.34 15.12
N ALA A 78 3.53 -17.23 15.42
CA ALA A 78 4.53 -17.63 14.45
C ALA A 78 3.88 -18.48 13.35
N ILE A 79 4.32 -18.31 12.10
CA ILE A 79 3.87 -19.12 10.97
C ILE A 79 4.58 -20.48 10.98
N SER A 80 5.87 -20.48 11.27
CA SER A 80 6.70 -21.68 11.22
C SER A 80 6.58 -22.57 12.46
N ASP A 81 5.89 -22.13 13.51
CA ASP A 81 5.60 -22.94 14.70
C ASP A 81 4.16 -22.69 15.17
N GLN A 82 3.27 -23.61 14.78
CA GLN A 82 1.85 -23.56 15.15
C GLN A 82 1.60 -23.77 16.65
N ASN A 83 2.58 -24.27 17.41
CA ASN A 83 2.47 -24.40 18.86
C ASN A 83 2.91 -23.14 19.59
N TYR A 84 3.65 -22.24 18.92
CA TYR A 84 4.04 -20.97 19.49
C TYR A 84 2.96 -19.91 19.28
N THR A 85 2.20 -19.67 20.33
CA THR A 85 1.27 -18.54 20.42
C THR A 85 1.81 -17.51 21.40
N ILE A 86 1.57 -16.22 21.13
CA ILE A 86 1.89 -15.15 22.08
C ILE A 86 0.87 -15.27 23.23
N ALA A 87 1.32 -15.88 24.33
CA ALA A 87 0.45 -16.28 25.45
C ALA A 87 -0.28 -15.10 26.10
N ASP A 88 0.36 -13.93 26.14
CA ASP A 88 -0.24 -12.71 26.65
C ASP A 88 -0.83 -11.87 25.53
N THR A 89 -2.13 -12.08 25.29
CA THR A 89 -2.87 -11.30 24.30
C THR A 89 -3.00 -9.81 24.65
N SER A 90 -2.74 -9.42 25.91
CA SER A 90 -2.79 -8.03 26.38
C SER A 90 -1.46 -7.29 26.21
N ASN A 91 -0.38 -8.00 25.86
CA ASN A 91 0.96 -7.44 25.64
C ASN A 91 1.60 -7.96 24.35
N ARG A 92 0.82 -7.98 23.27
CA ARG A 92 1.34 -8.36 21.95
C ARG A 92 2.27 -7.26 21.42
N PRO A 93 3.37 -7.62 20.73
CA PRO A 93 4.18 -6.63 20.03
C PRO A 93 3.33 -5.87 19.02
N GLU A 94 3.36 -4.54 19.16
CA GLU A 94 2.62 -3.60 18.33
C GLU A 94 3.57 -2.51 17.83
N ILE A 95 3.42 -2.09 16.58
CA ILE A 95 4.20 -1.00 16.01
C ILE A 95 3.46 -0.30 14.89
N THR A 96 3.54 1.03 14.86
CA THR A 96 3.09 1.81 13.71
C THR A 96 4.25 1.98 12.74
N VAL A 97 4.08 1.48 11.52
CA VAL A 97 5.06 1.61 10.43
C VAL A 97 4.53 2.52 9.33
N LYS A 98 5.46 3.12 8.57
CA LYS A 98 5.16 3.78 7.30
C LYS A 98 5.62 2.92 6.12
N ILE A 99 4.81 2.85 5.08
CA ILE A 99 5.19 2.17 3.83
C ILE A 99 6.13 3.06 3.03
N VAL A 100 7.34 2.59 2.80
CA VAL A 100 8.38 3.29 2.04
C VAL A 100 8.91 2.48 0.87
N ASP A 101 8.50 1.22 0.77
CA ASP A 101 9.11 0.28 -0.17
C ASP A 101 8.12 -0.77 -0.69
N LEU A 102 8.56 -1.48 -1.72
CA LEU A 102 7.84 -2.54 -2.40
C LEU A 102 8.44 -3.89 -2.03
N CYS A 103 7.60 -4.83 -1.64
CA CYS A 103 7.95 -6.24 -1.72
C CYS A 103 7.43 -6.83 -3.04
N PRO A 104 8.30 -7.10 -4.04
CA PRO A 104 7.85 -7.51 -5.37
C PRO A 104 7.31 -8.94 -5.36
N GLY A 105 6.30 -9.20 -6.17
CA GLY A 105 5.74 -10.54 -6.41
C GLY A 105 6.62 -11.41 -7.32
N LEU A 106 7.93 -11.40 -7.10
CA LEU A 106 8.95 -12.13 -7.85
C LEU A 106 9.86 -12.90 -6.89
N ALA A 107 10.58 -13.90 -7.39
CA ALA A 107 11.54 -14.64 -6.57
C ALA A 107 12.60 -13.67 -5.98
N PRO A 108 13.00 -13.84 -4.70
CA PRO A 108 12.64 -14.94 -3.78
C PRO A 108 11.33 -14.76 -3.00
N ASN A 109 10.58 -13.68 -3.21
CA ASN A 109 9.45 -13.26 -2.37
C ASN A 109 8.11 -13.89 -2.77
N LEU A 110 8.09 -14.92 -3.62
CA LEU A 110 6.85 -15.51 -4.14
C LEU A 110 5.94 -16.07 -3.02
N GLU A 111 6.54 -16.56 -1.94
CA GLU A 111 5.80 -17.03 -0.77
C GLU A 111 5.09 -15.89 -0.02
N TRP A 112 5.59 -14.67 -0.09
CA TRP A 112 5.14 -13.59 0.79
C TRP A 112 4.37 -12.51 0.05
N CYS A 113 4.78 -12.18 -1.17
CA CYS A 113 4.43 -10.92 -1.84
C CYS A 113 3.79 -11.07 -3.22
N ALA A 114 3.50 -12.31 -3.65
CA ALA A 114 2.90 -12.61 -4.95
C ALA A 114 1.35 -12.69 -4.92
N GLN A 115 0.70 -12.01 -3.96
CA GLN A 115 -0.76 -11.90 -3.94
C GLN A 115 -1.28 -11.21 -5.20
N THR A 116 -2.49 -11.56 -5.60
CA THR A 116 -3.27 -10.88 -6.64
C THR A 116 -4.62 -10.47 -6.07
N ASP A 117 -5.47 -9.84 -6.88
CA ASP A 117 -6.85 -9.50 -6.50
C ASP A 117 -7.73 -10.70 -6.17
N SER A 118 -7.34 -11.89 -6.63
CA SER A 118 -8.11 -13.13 -6.46
C SER A 118 -7.40 -14.18 -5.61
N THR A 119 -6.13 -13.97 -5.28
CA THR A 119 -5.28 -15.00 -4.70
C THR A 119 -4.45 -14.45 -3.54
N PRO A 120 -4.68 -14.90 -2.29
CA PRO A 120 -3.80 -14.57 -1.17
C PRO A 120 -2.46 -15.31 -1.30
N ASN A 121 -1.51 -15.00 -0.43
CA ASN A 121 -0.27 -15.77 -0.36
C ASN A 121 -0.53 -17.20 0.18
N PRO A 122 0.44 -18.13 0.13
CA PRO A 122 0.29 -19.50 0.63
C PRO A 122 -0.14 -19.62 2.11
N HIS A 123 -0.02 -18.54 2.88
CA HIS A 123 -0.42 -18.45 4.28
C HIS A 123 -1.81 -17.81 4.48
N GLY A 124 -2.56 -17.61 3.39
CA GLY A 124 -3.94 -17.10 3.41
C GLY A 124 -4.08 -15.60 3.62
N ALA A 125 -2.98 -14.82 3.58
CA ALA A 125 -3.01 -13.38 3.76
C ALA A 125 -2.99 -12.62 2.42
N TRP A 126 -3.87 -11.63 2.31
CA TRP A 126 -3.97 -10.72 1.15
C TRP A 126 -2.94 -9.58 1.18
N VAL A 127 -2.41 -9.30 2.38
CA VAL A 127 -1.42 -8.27 2.63
C VAL A 127 -0.21 -8.92 3.29
N HIS A 128 0.97 -8.48 2.88
CA HIS A 128 2.21 -8.83 3.55
C HIS A 128 3.02 -7.55 3.80
N PHE A 129 3.56 -7.44 5.01
CA PHE A 129 4.48 -6.38 5.39
C PHE A 129 5.86 -6.99 5.62
N ASP A 130 6.87 -6.47 4.94
CA ASP A 130 8.26 -6.82 5.18
C ASP A 130 8.91 -5.67 5.96
N LEU A 131 9.10 -5.85 7.27
CA LEU A 131 9.54 -4.76 8.14
C LEU A 131 11.05 -4.52 7.98
N SER A 132 11.45 -3.26 7.92
CA SER A 132 12.87 -2.93 7.88
C SER A 132 13.50 -3.17 9.25
N GLN A 133 14.26 -4.25 9.39
CA GLN A 133 14.87 -4.69 10.65
C GLN A 133 15.80 -3.63 11.26
N THR A 134 16.40 -2.77 10.42
CA THR A 134 17.27 -1.67 10.87
C THR A 134 16.49 -0.54 11.57
N THR A 135 15.15 -0.57 11.52
CA THR A 135 14.28 0.51 12.03
C THR A 135 13.31 0.07 13.11
N ILE A 136 13.23 -1.24 13.35
CA ILE A 136 12.38 -1.85 14.35
C ILE A 136 13.25 -2.16 15.59
N PRO A 137 12.77 -1.96 16.83
CA PRO A 137 13.50 -2.37 18.03
C PRO A 137 13.87 -3.85 17.98
N SER A 138 15.11 -4.18 18.35
CA SER A 138 15.65 -5.56 18.26
C SER A 138 14.90 -6.59 19.11
N ASN A 139 14.14 -6.13 20.10
CA ASN A 139 13.31 -6.95 20.98
C ASN A 139 11.82 -6.94 20.61
N TRP A 140 11.44 -6.34 19.47
CA TRP A 140 10.04 -6.27 19.05
C TRP A 140 9.52 -7.62 18.54
N PHE A 141 10.32 -8.33 17.73
CA PHE A 141 10.00 -9.70 17.34
C PHE A 141 10.19 -10.65 18.53
N PRO A 142 9.21 -11.49 18.87
CA PRO A 142 9.35 -12.45 19.95
C PRO A 142 10.47 -13.46 19.68
N GLN A 143 11.25 -13.77 20.72
CA GLN A 143 12.40 -14.69 20.65
C GLN A 143 12.25 -15.87 21.62
N PRO A 144 11.22 -16.72 21.49
CA PRO A 144 10.92 -17.77 22.46
C PRO A 144 12.01 -18.84 22.59
N PHE A 145 12.83 -18.99 21.55
CA PHE A 145 13.95 -19.93 21.51
C PHE A 145 15.32 -19.24 21.61
N GLY A 146 15.35 -17.96 22.01
CA GLY A 146 16.57 -17.13 22.01
C GLY A 146 16.95 -16.57 20.64
N TYR A 147 16.08 -16.70 19.64
CA TYR A 147 16.21 -16.10 18.31
C TYR A 147 14.82 -15.74 17.74
N ASP A 148 14.79 -14.79 16.81
CA ASP A 148 13.58 -14.44 16.05
C ASP A 148 13.26 -15.54 15.03
N ILE A 149 12.00 -15.97 15.02
CA ILE A 149 11.48 -16.99 14.12
C ILE A 149 11.28 -16.41 12.69
N GLY A 150 11.19 -15.09 12.56
CA GLY A 150 11.27 -14.33 11.31
C GLY A 150 10.00 -14.30 10.46
N GLN A 151 8.97 -15.08 10.81
CA GLN A 151 7.74 -15.22 10.01
C GLN A 151 6.50 -15.26 10.90
N TRP A 152 5.61 -14.29 10.74
CA TRP A 152 4.54 -14.01 11.69
C TRP A 152 3.20 -13.78 11.02
N LEU A 153 2.12 -14.26 11.63
CA LEU A 153 0.78 -13.74 11.36
C LEU A 153 0.53 -12.51 12.23
N ALA A 154 -0.07 -11.50 11.63
CA ALA A 154 -0.39 -10.24 12.26
C ALA A 154 -1.80 -9.78 11.91
N THR A 155 -2.31 -8.85 12.71
CA THR A 155 -3.43 -7.99 12.34
C THR A 155 -2.87 -6.60 12.05
N TYR A 156 -3.44 -5.92 11.07
CA TYR A 156 -3.07 -4.55 10.76
C TYR A 156 -4.29 -3.64 10.74
N THR A 157 -4.08 -2.37 11.05
CA THR A 157 -5.07 -1.29 10.88
C THR A 157 -4.34 -0.07 10.31
N GLU A 158 -4.87 0.50 9.25
CA GLU A 158 -4.45 1.80 8.75
C GLU A 158 -4.76 2.87 9.78
N VAL A 159 -3.76 3.67 10.09
CA VAL A 159 -3.85 4.73 11.10
C VAL A 159 -3.39 6.07 10.52
N SER A 160 -3.70 7.15 11.22
CA SER A 160 -3.08 8.42 10.91
C SER A 160 -1.58 8.32 11.12
N CYS A 161 -0.79 8.77 10.16
CA CYS A 161 0.66 8.84 10.31
C CYS A 161 1.12 9.78 11.44
N THR A 162 0.22 10.53 12.09
CA THR A 162 0.51 11.18 13.38
C THR A 162 0.92 10.21 14.48
N GLU A 163 0.55 8.93 14.34
CA GLU A 163 0.90 7.84 15.25
C GLU A 163 2.26 7.20 14.92
N TRP A 164 2.85 7.53 13.77
CA TRP A 164 4.16 7.04 13.37
C TRP A 164 5.27 7.85 14.04
N ALA A 165 6.28 7.17 14.63
CA ALA A 165 7.36 7.83 15.37
C ALA A 165 8.17 8.84 14.54
N GLY A 166 8.25 8.66 13.22
CA GLY A 166 8.92 9.58 12.31
C GLY A 166 8.08 10.81 11.94
N TYR A 167 6.85 10.96 12.44
CA TYR A 167 5.98 12.07 12.07
C TYR A 167 6.59 13.43 12.43
N LYS A 168 6.52 14.38 11.46
CA LYS A 168 7.08 15.75 11.56
C LYS A 168 8.58 15.82 11.82
N GLN A 169 9.32 14.72 11.66
CA GLN A 169 10.76 14.74 11.76
C GLN A 169 11.35 15.35 10.49
N PRO A 170 12.21 16.39 10.56
CA PRO A 170 12.69 17.15 9.39
C PRO A 170 13.26 16.29 8.26
N GLN A 171 13.90 15.17 8.61
CA GLN A 171 14.54 14.24 7.71
C GLN A 171 13.59 13.24 7.03
N THR A 172 12.33 13.18 7.45
CA THR A 172 11.35 12.15 7.00
C THR A 172 10.41 12.62 5.91
N SER A 173 10.52 13.88 5.50
CA SER A 173 9.74 14.49 4.44
C SER A 173 10.62 14.88 3.26
N GLY A 174 10.13 14.64 2.04
CA GLY A 174 10.78 15.09 0.81
C GLY A 174 11.16 13.94 -0.13
N LEU A 175 11.65 14.32 -1.31
CA LEU A 175 12.12 13.38 -2.33
C LEU A 175 13.52 12.87 -1.98
N ALA A 176 13.84 11.60 -2.27
CA ALA A 176 15.21 11.12 -2.24
C ALA A 176 16.06 11.72 -3.37
N VAL A 177 15.45 11.96 -4.53
CA VAL A 177 16.10 12.50 -5.74
C VAL A 177 15.19 13.54 -6.40
N ALA A 178 15.77 14.62 -6.92
CA ALA A 178 15.03 15.64 -7.66
C ALA A 178 14.33 15.03 -8.88
N GLY A 179 13.02 15.25 -9.02
CA GLY A 179 12.20 14.68 -10.10
C GLY A 179 11.62 13.30 -9.82
N ALA A 180 11.98 12.65 -8.69
CA ALA A 180 11.33 11.41 -8.26
C ALA A 180 9.94 11.69 -7.66
N GLY A 181 9.01 10.74 -7.77
CA GLY A 181 7.64 10.86 -7.25
C GLY A 181 7.52 10.33 -5.84
N CYS A 182 7.96 11.07 -4.82
CA CYS A 182 7.66 10.67 -3.44
C CYS A 182 6.22 11.06 -3.09
N CYS A 183 5.50 10.10 -2.54
CA CYS A 183 4.20 10.35 -1.94
C CYS A 183 4.34 11.36 -0.80
N PRO A 184 3.37 12.27 -0.63
CA PRO A 184 3.40 13.19 0.49
C PRO A 184 3.56 12.42 1.81
N ALA A 185 4.16 13.08 2.81
CA ALA A 185 4.46 12.47 4.10
C ALA A 185 3.27 11.69 4.69
N ASN A 186 2.04 12.12 4.37
CA ASN A 186 0.78 11.39 4.54
C ASN A 186 -0.08 11.55 3.27
N PRO A 187 -0.49 10.49 2.56
CA PRO A 187 -1.50 10.64 1.51
C PRO A 187 -2.86 11.00 2.13
N THR A 188 -3.56 11.99 1.56
CA THR A 188 -4.97 12.23 1.90
C THR A 188 -5.81 11.12 1.30
N TYR A 189 -6.86 10.69 2.01
CA TYR A 189 -7.75 9.59 1.62
C TYR A 189 -8.50 9.85 0.28
N ASP A 190 -8.33 11.02 -0.33
CA ASP A 190 -9.20 11.60 -1.34
C ASP A 190 -8.64 11.63 -2.78
N ASN A 191 -7.80 10.66 -3.19
CA ASN A 191 -7.56 10.35 -4.62
C ASN A 191 -6.56 9.20 -4.91
N GLN A 192 -6.22 8.33 -3.94
CA GLN A 192 -5.51 7.04 -4.12
C GLN A 192 -4.40 6.99 -5.18
N THR A 193 -3.72 8.10 -5.42
CA THR A 193 -2.63 8.13 -6.38
C THR A 193 -1.64 9.10 -5.80
N CYS A 194 -0.48 8.59 -5.42
CA CYS A 194 0.64 9.47 -5.21
C CYS A 194 0.82 10.27 -6.50
N PRO A 195 0.83 11.61 -6.46
CA PRO A 195 1.01 12.40 -7.65
C PRO A 195 2.34 12.00 -8.28
N MET A 196 2.27 11.33 -9.42
CA MET A 196 3.43 11.02 -10.23
C MET A 196 4.18 12.32 -10.49
N SER A 197 5.51 12.30 -10.32
CA SER A 197 6.30 13.52 -10.51
C SER A 197 6.08 14.12 -11.89
N GLY A 198 5.57 15.36 -11.87
CA GLY A 198 5.13 16.10 -13.04
C GLY A 198 4.09 17.18 -12.76
N SER A 199 3.40 17.14 -11.61
CA SER A 199 2.51 18.23 -11.21
C SER A 199 3.11 19.02 -10.05
N SER A 200 3.64 20.19 -10.37
CA SER A 200 3.95 21.26 -9.42
C SER A 200 2.65 21.72 -8.73
N GLY A 201 2.21 20.96 -7.74
CA GLY A 201 1.04 21.30 -6.93
C GLY A 201 1.40 22.22 -5.79
N THR A 202 1.64 23.49 -6.09
CA THR A 202 1.53 24.56 -5.10
C THR A 202 0.14 24.46 -4.49
N THR A 203 0.07 24.34 -3.17
CA THR A 203 -1.15 24.50 -2.38
C THR A 203 -1.83 25.82 -2.74
N THR A 204 -2.96 25.75 -3.43
CA THR A 204 -3.95 26.82 -3.40
C THR A 204 -5.33 26.19 -3.31
N SER A 205 -5.82 26.10 -2.08
CA SER A 205 -7.20 25.87 -1.73
C SER A 205 -8.08 26.94 -2.39
N THR A 206 -8.58 26.64 -3.59
CA THR A 206 -9.69 27.38 -4.18
C THR A 206 -10.87 26.43 -4.24
N SER A 207 -11.91 26.75 -3.48
CA SER A 207 -13.20 26.04 -3.54
C SER A 207 -13.84 26.26 -4.90
N SER A 208 -13.50 25.44 -5.89
CA SER A 208 -14.27 25.33 -7.13
C SER A 208 -15.37 24.29 -6.90
N ARG A 209 -16.58 24.79 -6.62
CA ARG A 209 -17.80 24.02 -6.81
C ARG A 209 -17.86 23.62 -8.29
N LEU A 210 -17.45 22.39 -8.61
CA LEU A 210 -17.69 21.84 -9.94
C LEU A 210 -19.16 21.49 -10.04
N SER A 211 -19.87 22.39 -10.72
CA SER A 211 -21.22 22.22 -11.24
C SER A 211 -21.33 20.86 -11.93
N PHE A 212 -22.16 20.00 -11.35
CA PHE A 212 -22.60 18.73 -11.93
C PHE A 212 -23.64 19.05 -13.01
N ASP A 213 -23.21 19.57 -14.16
CA ASP A 213 -24.15 19.84 -15.24
C ASP A 213 -23.50 19.68 -16.61
N ARG A 214 -24.20 18.95 -17.49
CA ARG A 214 -23.96 18.81 -18.94
C ARG A 214 -22.82 17.90 -19.41
N ALA A 215 -22.86 16.62 -19.02
CA ALA A 215 -22.21 15.56 -19.82
C ALA A 215 -23.04 14.27 -20.01
N LEU A 216 -24.25 14.20 -19.42
CA LEU A 216 -25.17 13.07 -19.61
C LEU A 216 -26.25 13.30 -20.70
N GLY A 217 -26.35 14.50 -21.27
CA GLY A 217 -27.42 14.86 -22.21
C GLY A 217 -27.18 14.51 -23.68
N THR A 218 -25.93 14.26 -24.09
CA THR A 218 -25.60 14.14 -25.53
C THR A 218 -25.45 12.69 -26.00
N LEU A 219 -25.29 11.72 -25.10
CA LEU A 219 -25.19 10.30 -25.44
C LEU A 219 -26.55 9.59 -25.52
N ILE A 220 -27.63 10.18 -24.98
CA ILE A 220 -28.99 9.62 -25.06
C ILE A 220 -29.70 10.02 -26.36
N PHE A 221 -29.26 11.08 -27.05
CA PHE A 221 -29.91 11.53 -28.30
C PHE A 221 -29.53 10.74 -29.55
N ILE A 222 -28.39 10.04 -29.56
CA ILE A 222 -27.96 9.24 -30.72
C ILE A 222 -28.61 7.84 -30.70
N ALA A 223 -28.97 7.33 -29.52
CA ALA A 223 -29.62 6.02 -29.40
C ALA A 223 -31.14 6.03 -29.70
N LEU A 224 -31.79 7.20 -29.67
CA LEU A 224 -33.23 7.33 -29.95
C LEU A 224 -33.56 7.65 -31.43
N LEU A 225 -32.59 8.10 -32.23
CA LEU A 225 -32.79 8.38 -33.66
C LEU A 225 -32.64 7.15 -34.56
N SER A 226 -32.07 6.05 -34.08
CA SER A 226 -31.97 4.79 -34.84
C SER A 226 -33.19 3.87 -34.69
N VAL A 227 -34.12 4.18 -33.78
CA VAL A 227 -35.37 3.42 -33.59
C VAL A 227 -36.53 3.98 -34.43
N ILE A 228 -36.38 5.16 -35.06
CA ILE A 228 -37.43 5.78 -35.89
C ILE A 228 -37.31 5.38 -37.38
N TYR A 229 -36.23 4.72 -37.81
CA TYR A 229 -36.03 4.27 -39.20
C TYR A 229 -36.29 2.77 -39.43
N LEU A 230 -37.09 2.14 -38.57
CA LEU A 230 -37.61 0.79 -38.74
C LEU A 230 -39.11 0.75 -38.38
N TYR A 231 -39.92 1.58 -39.04
CA TYR A 231 -41.34 1.33 -39.37
C TYR A 231 -41.74 2.19 -40.57
#